data_AF-A0A7J7C9J1-F1
#
_entry.id   AF-A0A7J7C9J1-F1
#
_cell.length_a   1.000
_cell.length_b   1.000
_cell.length_c   1.000
_cell.angle_alpha   90.00
_cell.angle_beta   90.00
_cell.angle_gamma   90.00
#
_symmetry.space_group_name_H-M   'P 1'
#
loop_
_entity.id
_entity.type
_entity.pdbx_description
1 polymer ?
#
loop_
_entity_poly.entity_id
_entity_poly.type
_entity_poly.pdbx_seq_one_letter_code
_entity_poly.pdbx_strand_id
1 'polypeptide(L)'
;MSTAPIQDLSLVEATRNGFLLLFDYIQGKNEYEKEIEMAGSVITEISPSDGPLPSFTVRFYVPKENQKNTPPTVGLHIQRVKPTYVAIRQFGGMGWLCEEEMEEID
;
A
#
# COMPACT_ATOMS: atom_id res chain seq x y z
N MET A 1 1.72 -4.89 5.53
CA MET A 1 0.55 -5.59 4.95
C MET A 1 0.28 -4.93 3.62
N SER A 2 -0.04 -5.70 2.57
CA SER A 2 -0.32 -5.17 1.24
C SER A 2 -1.57 -5.79 0.63
N THR A 3 -2.16 -5.11 -0.35
CA THR A 3 -3.17 -5.70 -1.23
C THR A 3 -2.55 -6.70 -2.20
N ALA A 4 -3.40 -7.50 -2.85
CA ALA A 4 -3.06 -8.05 -4.16
C ALA A 4 -2.87 -6.91 -5.18
N PRO A 5 -2.16 -7.13 -6.29
CA PRO A 5 -2.02 -6.12 -7.34
C PRO A 5 -3.39 -5.72 -7.91
N ILE A 6 -3.69 -4.43 -7.91
CA ILE A 6 -4.93 -3.85 -8.43
C ILE A 6 -4.62 -3.33 -9.84
N GLN A 7 -5.35 -3.82 -10.85
CA GLN A 7 -5.26 -3.30 -12.21
C GLN A 7 -6.29 -2.20 -12.37
N ASP A 8 -5.83 -0.97 -12.63
CA ASP A 8 -6.68 0.21 -12.77
C ASP A 8 -6.02 1.22 -13.72
N LEU A 9 -6.78 2.19 -14.22
CA LEU A 9 -6.22 3.36 -14.90
C LEU A 9 -5.90 4.48 -13.91
N SER A 10 -6.62 4.56 -12.78
CA SER A 10 -6.51 5.65 -11.82
C SER A 10 -5.69 5.27 -10.60
N LEU A 11 -4.56 5.95 -10.39
CA LEU A 11 -3.78 5.85 -9.15
C LEU A 11 -4.61 6.20 -7.92
N VAL A 12 -5.47 7.22 -8.04
CA VAL A 12 -6.33 7.71 -6.95
C VAL A 12 -7.36 6.66 -6.56
N GLU A 13 -8.07 6.08 -7.54
CA GLU A 13 -9.11 5.08 -7.26
C GLU A 13 -8.49 3.78 -6.74
N ALA A 14 -7.40 3.31 -7.35
CA ALA A 14 -6.67 2.14 -6.88
C ALA A 14 -6.16 2.31 -5.44
N THR A 15 -5.59 3.47 -5.12
CA THR A 15 -5.11 3.80 -3.77
C THR A 15 -6.25 3.85 -2.77
N ARG A 16 -7.38 4.50 -3.12
CA ARG A 16 -8.56 4.59 -2.26
C ARG A 16 -9.14 3.20 -1.97
N ASN A 17 -9.32 2.37 -3.01
CA ASN A 17 -9.88 1.03 -2.87
C ASN A 17 -8.96 0.15 -2.03
N GLY A 18 -7.64 0.17 -2.29
CA GLY A 18 -6.68 -0.59 -1.50
C GLY A 18 -6.58 -0.10 -0.06
N PHE A 19 -6.67 1.20 0.19
CA PHE A 19 -6.73 1.77 1.54
C PHE A 19 -7.94 1.27 2.32
N LEU A 20 -9.13 1.25 1.73
CA LEU A 20 -10.34 0.77 2.41
C LEU A 20 -10.22 -0.70 2.83
N LEU A 21 -9.62 -1.55 1.98
CA LEU A 21 -9.35 -2.96 2.33
C LEU A 21 -8.38 -3.08 3.51
N LEU A 22 -7.31 -2.29 3.50
CA LEU A 22 -6.32 -2.28 4.58
C LEU A 22 -6.87 -1.66 5.87
N PHE A 23 -7.78 -0.69 5.75
CA PHE A 23 -8.46 -0.06 6.87
C PHE A 23 -9.39 -1.07 7.57
N ASP A 24 -10.20 -1.79 6.79
CA ASP A 24 -11.03 -2.88 7.30
C ASP A 24 -10.21 -3.91 8.09
N TYR A 25 -9.03 -4.28 7.58
CA TYR A 25 -8.11 -5.20 8.24
C TYR A 25 -7.65 -4.70 9.61
N ILE A 26 -7.22 -3.45 9.72
CA ILE A 26 -6.75 -2.89 11.00
C ILE A 26 -7.90 -2.64 11.99
N GLN A 27 -9.13 -2.46 11.51
CA GLN A 27 -10.33 -2.37 12.35
C GLN A 27 -10.84 -3.73 12.86
N GLY A 28 -10.06 -4.81 12.67
CA GLY A 28 -10.40 -6.13 13.19
C GLY A 28 -10.98 -7.11 12.16
N LYS A 29 -11.10 -6.76 10.87
CA LYS A 29 -11.42 -7.73 9.80
C LYS A 29 -10.18 -8.56 9.42
N ASN A 30 -9.68 -9.29 10.39
CA ASN A 30 -8.58 -10.24 10.28
C ASN A 30 -8.91 -11.49 11.10
N GLU A 31 -8.18 -12.59 10.89
CA GLU A 31 -8.51 -13.87 11.52
C GLU A 31 -8.43 -13.86 13.05
N TYR A 32 -7.77 -12.87 13.65
CA TYR A 32 -7.66 -12.75 15.11
C TYR A 32 -8.70 -11.80 15.71
N GLU A 33 -9.57 -11.19 14.88
CA GLU A 33 -10.51 -10.15 15.29
C GLU A 33 -9.82 -9.00 16.06
N LYS A 34 -8.54 -8.79 15.76
CA LYS A 34 -7.68 -7.88 16.53
C LYS A 34 -7.67 -6.50 15.88
N GLU A 35 -8.01 -5.47 16.64
CA GLU A 35 -7.73 -4.10 16.23
C GLU A 35 -6.22 -3.82 16.27
N ILE A 36 -5.71 -3.19 15.21
CA ILE A 36 -4.30 -2.85 15.06
C ILE A 36 -4.21 -1.33 14.95
N GLU A 37 -3.31 -0.72 15.70
CA GLU A 37 -3.12 0.73 15.61
C GLU A 37 -2.75 1.15 14.17
N MET A 38 -3.41 2.21 13.70
CA MET A 38 -3.11 2.79 12.40
C MET A 38 -1.67 3.32 12.40
N ALA A 39 -0.83 2.72 11.56
CA ALA A 39 0.52 3.23 11.32
C ALA A 39 0.50 4.35 10.27
N GLY A 40 1.24 5.42 10.53
CA GLY A 40 1.00 6.74 9.92
C GLY A 40 1.18 6.89 8.40
N SER A 41 1.82 5.96 7.69
CA SER A 41 2.05 6.11 6.23
C SER A 41 1.52 4.93 5.42
N VAL A 42 0.71 5.25 4.42
CA VAL A 42 0.29 4.33 3.36
C VAL A 42 1.12 4.63 2.11
N ILE A 43 1.63 3.59 1.47
CA ILE A 43 2.45 3.68 0.26
C ILE A 43 1.72 2.92 -0.84
N THR A 44 1.58 3.55 -2.01
CA THR A 44 1.17 2.87 -3.24
C THR A 44 2.39 2.65 -4.11
N GLU A 45 2.69 1.39 -4.40
CA GLU A 45 3.69 1.01 -5.40
C GLU A 45 3.01 0.91 -6.76
N ILE A 46 3.63 1.54 -7.76
CA ILE A 46 3.17 1.50 -9.15
C ILE A 46 4.14 0.59 -9.90
N SER A 47 3.62 -0.48 -10.50
CA SER A 47 4.37 -1.32 -11.41
C SER A 47 3.90 -1.03 -12.84
N PRO A 48 4.82 -0.69 -13.77
CA PRO A 48 4.53 -0.83 -15.18
C PRO A 48 4.18 -2.31 -15.40
N SER A 49 3.02 -2.53 -16.00
CA SER A 49 2.47 -3.87 -16.20
C SER A 49 2.88 -4.35 -17.58
N ASP A 50 3.13 -5.66 -17.72
CA ASP A 50 3.24 -6.31 -19.03
C ASP A 50 1.87 -6.41 -19.75
N GLY A 51 0.79 -6.00 -19.08
CA GLY A 51 -0.58 -5.96 -19.59
C GLY A 51 -1.05 -4.55 -19.99
N PRO A 52 -2.31 -4.41 -20.46
CA PRO A 52 -2.84 -3.16 -20.99
C PRO A 52 -3.08 -2.07 -19.93
N LEU A 53 -3.07 -2.42 -18.64
CA LEU A 53 -3.32 -1.51 -17.52
C LEU A 53 -2.16 -1.57 -16.53
N PRO A 54 -1.73 -0.42 -15.95
CA PRO A 54 -0.75 -0.41 -14.88
C PRO A 54 -1.26 -1.16 -13.65
N SER A 55 -0.33 -1.58 -12.79
CA SER A 55 -0.66 -2.32 -11.57
C SER A 55 -0.25 -1.55 -10.32
N PHE A 56 -1.17 -1.46 -9.37
CA PHE A 56 -0.98 -0.74 -8.11
C PHE A 56 -1.01 -1.70 -6.93
N THR A 57 -0.02 -1.60 -6.05
CA THR A 57 0.01 -2.33 -4.77
C THR A 57 0.00 -1.35 -3.62
N VAL A 58 -1.07 -1.36 -2.83
CA VAL A 58 -1.19 -0.48 -1.66
C VAL A 58 -0.69 -1.23 -0.44
N ARG A 59 0.12 -0.57 0.39
CA ARG A 59 0.69 -1.16 1.60
C ARG A 59 0.81 -0.16 2.75
N PHE A 60 0.73 -0.69 3.96
CA PHE A 60 1.10 0.05 5.17
C PHE A 60 2.09 -0.75 6.02
N TYR A 61 2.82 -0.02 6.85
CA TYR A 61 3.77 -0.59 7.81
C TYR A 61 3.03 -1.24 8.98
N VAL A 62 3.24 -2.54 9.21
CA VAL A 62 2.65 -3.22 10.38
C VAL A 62 3.41 -2.78 11.65
N PRO A 63 2.72 -2.29 12.69
CA PRO A 63 3.35 -1.92 13.96
C PRO A 63 4.25 -3.03 14.53
N LYS A 64 5.36 -2.65 15.18
CA LYS A 64 6.39 -3.59 15.65
C LYS A 64 5.81 -4.71 16.52
N GLU A 65 4.84 -4.37 17.38
CA GLU A 65 4.13 -5.33 18.24
C GLU A 65 3.40 -6.44 17.46
N ASN A 66 2.92 -6.15 16.24
CA ASN A 66 2.23 -7.11 15.39
C ASN A 66 3.14 -7.78 14.35
N GLN A 67 4.41 -7.41 14.22
CA GLN A 67 5.29 -7.98 13.18
C GLN A 67 5.69 -9.45 13.43
N LYS A 68 5.78 -9.86 14.70
CA LYS A 68 6.14 -11.25 15.04
C LYS A 68 4.99 -12.20 14.76
N ASN A 69 3.76 -11.78 15.06
CA ASN A 69 2.54 -12.53 14.82
C ASN A 69 1.51 -11.64 14.14
N THR A 70 1.69 -11.41 12.84
CA THR A 70 0.83 -10.54 12.05
C THR A 70 -0.49 -11.26 11.77
N PRO A 71 -1.64 -10.69 12.12
CA PRO A 71 -2.94 -11.31 11.84
C PRO A 71 -3.10 -11.57 10.33
N PRO A 72 -3.38 -12.81 9.91
CA PRO A 72 -3.69 -13.11 8.51
C PRO A 72 -5.10 -12.64 8.14
N THR A 73 -5.35 -12.53 6.84
CA THR A 73 -6.66 -12.18 6.27
C THR A 73 -6.70 -12.55 4.79
N VAL A 74 -7.91 -12.77 4.25
CA VAL A 74 -8.11 -13.15 2.86
C VAL A 74 -7.91 -11.94 1.95
N GLY A 75 -7.14 -12.10 0.87
CA GLY A 75 -6.93 -11.05 -0.14
C GLY A 75 -5.90 -9.98 0.21
N LEU A 76 -5.31 -10.02 1.41
CA LEU A 76 -4.13 -9.22 1.76
C LEU A 76 -2.93 -10.13 2.04
N HIS A 77 -1.73 -9.58 1.86
CA HIS A 77 -0.48 -10.31 1.91
C HIS A 77 0.55 -9.64 2.82
N ILE A 78 1.29 -10.45 3.56
CA ILE A 78 2.40 -9.98 4.36
C ILE A 78 3.63 -9.84 3.46
N GLN A 79 4.00 -8.61 3.14
CA GLN A 79 5.26 -8.30 2.47
C GLN A 79 6.38 -8.05 3.48
N ARG A 80 7.50 -8.77 3.32
CA ARG A 80 8.75 -8.54 4.05
C ARG A 80 9.70 -7.76 3.15
N VAL A 81 9.76 -6.45 3.35
CA VAL A 81 10.67 -5.58 2.60
C VAL A 81 12.06 -5.69 3.22
N LYS A 82 13.06 -6.02 2.40
CA LYS A 82 14.47 -6.01 2.83
C LYS A 82 14.94 -4.55 2.98
N PRO A 83 16.02 -4.29 3.71
CA PRO A 83 16.63 -2.96 3.70
C PRO A 83 16.92 -2.51 2.26
N THR A 84 16.35 -1.37 1.88
CA THR A 84 16.43 -0.80 0.54
C THR A 84 16.74 0.69 0.65
N TYR A 85 17.56 1.20 -0.26
CA TYR A 85 17.84 2.62 -0.39
C TYR A 85 16.87 3.23 -1.40
N VAL A 86 16.22 4.33 -1.04
CA VAL A 86 15.25 5.03 -1.90
C VAL A 86 15.54 6.52 -1.88
N ALA A 87 15.34 7.19 -3.02
CA ALA A 87 15.30 8.64 -3.09
C ALA A 87 13.89 9.12 -2.72
N ILE A 88 13.79 10.17 -1.90
CA ILE A 88 12.49 10.71 -1.45
C ILE A 88 12.42 12.18 -1.86
N ARG A 89 11.35 12.54 -2.59
CA ARG A 89 10.99 13.92 -2.90
C ARG A 89 9.70 14.26 -2.17
N GLN A 90 9.73 15.30 -1.35
CA GLN A 90 8.53 15.85 -0.71
C GLN A 90 8.01 17.01 -1.55
N PHE A 91 6.72 17.02 -1.81
CA PHE A 91 6.02 18.14 -2.44
C PHE A 91 4.94 18.66 -1.49
N GLY A 92 4.53 19.91 -1.68
CA GLY A 92 3.42 20.52 -0.95
C GLY A 92 2.07 20.25 -1.61
N GLY A 93 0.98 20.43 -0.87
CA GLY A 93 -0.38 20.18 -1.38
C GLY A 93 -0.95 18.84 -0.90
N MET A 94 -2.14 18.50 -1.40
CA MET A 94 -2.82 17.26 -1.06
C MET A 94 -2.39 16.17 -2.04
N GLY A 95 -1.80 15.08 -1.53
CA GLY A 95 -1.17 14.02 -2.36
C GLY A 95 -2.06 13.39 -3.43
N TRP A 96 -3.39 13.54 -3.33
CA TRP A 96 -4.37 13.07 -4.31
C TRP A 96 -4.38 13.85 -5.64
N LEU A 97 -3.66 14.97 -5.74
CA LEU A 97 -3.58 15.83 -6.94
C LEU A 97 -2.23 15.77 -7.67
N CYS A 98 -1.31 14.92 -7.22
CA CYS A 98 0.03 14.83 -7.83
C CYS A 98 0.14 13.59 -8.72
N GLU A 99 -0.33 13.71 -9.95
CA GLU A 99 0.21 12.96 -11.08
C GLU A 99 1.45 13.72 -11.57
N GLU A 100 2.56 13.64 -10.84
CA GLU A 100 3.86 13.98 -11.43
C GLU A 100 4.35 12.71 -12.13
N GLU A 101 4.51 12.78 -13.44
CA GLU A 101 5.20 11.76 -14.23
C GLU A 101 6.57 11.51 -13.57
N MET A 102 6.82 10.26 -13.15
CA MET A 102 8.17 9.83 -12.79
C MET A 102 8.98 9.85 -14.10
N GLU A 103 9.73 10.93 -14.32
CA GLU A 103 10.80 10.90 -15.31
C GLU A 103 11.86 9.89 -14.85
N GLU A 104 12.12 8.91 -15.72
CA GLU A 104 13.17 7.93 -15.58
C GLU A 104 14.52 8.66 -15.56
N ILE A 105 15.30 8.47 -14.50
CA ILE A 105 16.66 9.03 -14.43
C ILE A 105 17.60 8.00 -15.08
N ASP A 106 18.08 8.32 -16.28
CA ASP A 106 19.17 7.60 -16.99
C ASP A 106 20.51 7.65 -16.24
#